data_AF-A0A4C2A9L8-F1
#
_entry.id   AF-A0A4C2A9L8-F1
#
_cell.length_a   1.000
_cell.length_b   1.000
_cell.length_c   1.000
_cell.angle_alpha   90.00
_cell.angle_beta   90.00
_cell.angle_gamma   90.00
#
_symmetry.space_group_name_H-M   'P 1'
#
loop_
_entity.id
_entity.type
_entity.pdbx_description
1 polymer ?
#
loop_
_entity_poly.entity_id
_entity_poly.type
_entity_poly.pdbx_seq_one_letter_code
_entity_poly.pdbx_strand_id
1 'polypeptide(L)'
;MQFTPNRTEENKSESPPWWTAELSALKKDVLRKKRRIRNAAPTRKKAVIEDYLTAKTIYTQKAEIAQTESWKEYCTTQDKESMWDKVYRVIRNKKKVDCQTHC
;
A
#
# COMPACT_ATOMS: atom_id res chain seq x y z
N MET A 1 35.72 -6.18 -18.59
CA MET A 1 34.26 -5.93 -18.69
C MET A 1 33.65 -6.39 -17.38
N GLN A 2 33.21 -5.47 -16.53
CA GLN A 2 32.62 -5.81 -15.23
C GLN A 2 31.15 -6.18 -15.44
N PHE A 3 30.77 -7.38 -15.01
CA PHE A 3 29.39 -7.86 -15.00
C PHE A 3 28.57 -6.98 -14.05
N THR A 4 27.57 -6.27 -14.57
CA THR A 4 26.58 -5.54 -13.77
C THR A 4 25.68 -6.53 -13.03
N PRO A 5 25.33 -6.30 -11.75
CA PRO A 5 24.42 -7.19 -11.05
C PRO A 5 23.03 -7.09 -11.69
N ASN A 6 22.52 -8.26 -12.03
CA ASN A 6 21.23 -8.51 -12.64
C ASN A 6 20.12 -7.96 -11.73
N ARG A 7 19.56 -6.79 -12.05
CA ARG A 7 18.32 -6.28 -11.45
C ARG A 7 17.15 -6.96 -12.14
N THR A 8 16.97 -8.25 -11.88
CA THR A 8 15.74 -8.97 -12.20
C THR A 8 15.39 -9.84 -11.00
N GLU A 9 14.39 -9.39 -10.21
CA GLU A 9 13.45 -10.21 -9.41
C GLU A 9 12.67 -9.38 -8.36
N GLU A 10 12.17 -8.20 -8.69
CA GLU A 10 11.14 -7.53 -7.86
C GLU A 10 10.03 -6.95 -8.76
N ASN A 11 9.39 -7.82 -9.52
CA ASN A 11 8.12 -7.53 -10.19
C ASN A 11 7.06 -8.58 -9.83
N LYS A 12 7.07 -9.05 -8.58
CA LYS A 12 5.81 -9.45 -7.95
C LYS A 12 5.14 -8.14 -7.57
N SER A 13 3.95 -7.89 -8.11
CA SER A 13 3.12 -6.77 -7.70
C SER A 13 2.71 -6.98 -6.24
N GLU A 14 3.63 -6.68 -5.32
CA GLU A 14 3.43 -6.76 -3.89
C GLU A 14 2.35 -5.75 -3.56
N SER A 15 1.14 -6.29 -3.35
CA SER A 15 0.03 -5.48 -2.88
C SER A 15 0.49 -4.83 -1.56
N PRO A 16 0.15 -3.55 -1.32
CA PRO A 16 0.57 -2.86 -0.11
C PRO A 16 0.30 -3.71 1.14
N PRO A 17 1.08 -3.57 2.22
CA PRO A 17 0.95 -4.42 3.41
C PRO A 17 -0.45 -4.40 4.05
N TRP A 18 -1.22 -3.34 3.83
CA TRP A 18 -2.62 -3.20 4.27
C TRP A 18 -3.66 -3.87 3.36
N TRP A 19 -3.21 -4.48 2.26
CA TRP A 19 -4.07 -5.09 1.27
C TRP A 19 -4.47 -6.50 1.67
N THR A 20 -5.66 -6.65 2.24
CA THR A 20 -6.16 -7.92 2.74
C THR A 20 -6.84 -8.77 1.66
N ALA A 21 -6.97 -10.07 1.92
CA ALA A 21 -7.74 -10.99 1.07
C ALA A 21 -9.22 -10.56 0.97
N GLU A 22 -9.76 -9.96 2.04
CA GLU A 22 -11.13 -9.42 2.06
C GLU A 22 -11.30 -8.24 1.09
N LEU A 23 -10.36 -7.29 1.07
CA LEU A 23 -10.38 -6.18 0.12
C LEU A 23 -10.29 -6.69 -1.32
N SER A 24 -9.50 -7.73 -1.55
CA SER A 24 -9.41 -8.40 -2.85
C SER A 24 -10.75 -9.02 -3.26
N ALA A 25 -11.45 -9.67 -2.33
CA ALA A 25 -12.77 -10.27 -2.58
C ALA A 25 -13.83 -9.19 -2.87
N LEU A 26 -13.84 -8.10 -2.09
CA LEU A 26 -14.74 -6.96 -2.30
C LEU A 26 -14.49 -6.28 -3.64
N LYS A 27 -13.23 -6.05 -4.00
CA LYS A 27 -12.86 -5.51 -5.32
C LYS A 27 -13.37 -6.40 -6.44
N LYS A 28 -13.23 -7.73 -6.33
CA LYS A 28 -13.76 -8.69 -7.30
C LYS A 28 -15.29 -8.63 -7.39
N ASP A 29 -16.00 -8.46 -6.27
CA ASP A 29 -17.45 -8.34 -6.26
C ASP A 29 -17.94 -7.04 -6.91
N VAL A 30 -17.30 -5.90 -6.61
CA VAL A 30 -17.60 -4.62 -7.25
C VAL A 30 -17.41 -4.70 -8.77
N LEU A 31 -16.32 -5.33 -9.23
CA LEU A 31 -16.08 -5.54 -10.68
C LEU A 31 -17.13 -6.47 -11.31
N ARG A 32 -17.57 -7.50 -10.60
CA ARG A 32 -18.64 -8.40 -11.04
C ARG A 32 -19.95 -7.65 -11.20
N LYS A 33 -20.35 -6.87 -10.20
CA LYS A 33 -21.57 -6.04 -10.23
C LYS A 33 -21.50 -4.97 -11.32
N LYS A 34 -20.35 -4.31 -11.50
CA LYS A 34 -20.11 -3.37 -12.61
C LYS A 34 -20.32 -4.04 -13.98
N ARG A 35 -19.83 -5.27 -14.15
CA ARG A 35 -20.01 -6.03 -15.39
C ARG A 35 -21.49 -6.37 -15.64
N ARG A 36 -22.26 -6.69 -14.60
CA ARG A 36 -23.71 -6.99 -14.71
C ARG A 36 -24.52 -5.82 -15.26
N ILE A 37 -24.15 -4.57 -14.95
CA ILE A 37 -24.83 -3.37 -15.46
C ILE A 37 -24.86 -3.33 -17.00
N ARG A 38 -23.80 -3.83 -17.66
CA ARG A 38 -23.70 -3.80 -19.13
C ARG A 38 -24.79 -4.61 -19.82
N ASN A 39 -25.12 -5.78 -19.26
CA ASN A 39 -26.07 -6.73 -19.86
C ASN A 39 -27.45 -6.69 -19.18
N ALA A 40 -27.68 -5.75 -18.26
CA ALA A 40 -28.92 -5.65 -17.53
C ALA A 40 -30.05 -5.10 -18.42
N ALA A 41 -31.21 -5.76 -18.37
CA ALA A 41 -32.43 -5.26 -19.02
C ALA A 41 -32.81 -3.87 -18.47
N PRO A 42 -33.31 -2.93 -19.29
CA PRO A 42 -33.60 -1.55 -18.88
C PRO A 42 -34.48 -1.43 -17.62
N THR A 43 -35.47 -2.31 -17.48
CA THR A 43 -36.40 -2.35 -16.33
C THR A 43 -35.70 -2.66 -15.01
N ARG A 44 -34.70 -3.55 -15.02
CA ARG A 44 -33.94 -3.97 -13.83
C ARG A 44 -32.65 -3.19 -13.63
N LYS A 45 -32.28 -2.35 -14.59
CA LYS A 45 -30.98 -1.65 -14.61
C LYS A 45 -30.81 -0.72 -13.42
N LYS A 46 -31.88 -0.06 -12.96
CA LYS A 46 -31.86 0.82 -11.77
C LYS A 46 -31.42 0.04 -10.52
N ALA A 47 -32.10 -1.06 -10.20
CA ALA A 47 -31.76 -1.91 -9.07
C ALA A 47 -30.32 -2.46 -9.16
N VAL A 48 -29.89 -2.92 -10.36
CA VAL A 48 -28.52 -3.43 -10.57
C VAL A 48 -27.45 -2.34 -10.38
N ILE A 49 -27.78 -1.08 -10.70
CA ILE A 49 -26.90 0.06 -10.45
C ILE A 49 -26.83 0.37 -8.95
N GLU A 50 -27.96 0.37 -8.25
CA GLU A 50 -28.01 0.57 -6.80
C GLU A 50 -27.18 -0.49 -6.05
N ASP A 51 -27.31 -1.76 -6.43
CA ASP A 51 -26.49 -2.87 -5.90
C ASP A 51 -24.98 -2.66 -6.12
N TYR A 52 -24.61 -2.07 -7.25
CA TYR A 52 -23.21 -1.74 -7.53
C TYR A 52 -22.73 -0.56 -6.69
N LEU A 53 -23.55 0.48 -6.52
CA LEU A 53 -23.19 1.66 -5.74
C LEU A 53 -23.02 1.30 -4.27
N THR A 54 -23.91 0.49 -3.70
CA THR A 54 -23.79 -0.02 -2.33
C THR A 54 -22.53 -0.88 -2.14
N ALA A 55 -22.22 -1.77 -3.09
CA ALA A 55 -20.99 -2.55 -3.05
C ALA A 55 -19.73 -1.66 -3.13
N LYS A 56 -19.78 -0.62 -3.97
CA LYS A 56 -18.67 0.31 -4.16
C LYS A 56 -18.41 1.11 -2.88
N THR A 57 -19.46 1.63 -2.21
CA THR A 57 -19.32 2.41 -0.98
C THR A 57 -18.74 1.57 0.16
N ILE A 58 -19.19 0.32 0.31
CA ILE A 58 -18.63 -0.61 1.30
C ILE A 58 -17.14 -0.88 1.03
N TYR A 59 -16.77 -1.11 -0.24
CA TYR A 59 -15.38 -1.33 -0.61
C TYR A 59 -14.50 -0.09 -0.33
N THR A 60 -14.95 1.11 -0.67
CA THR A 60 -14.16 2.33 -0.44
C THR A 60 -13.96 2.60 1.04
N GLN A 61 -15.02 2.45 1.85
CA GLN A 61 -14.93 2.61 3.30
C GLN A 61 -13.93 1.63 3.92
N LYS A 62 -14.03 0.34 3.57
CA LYS A 62 -13.08 -0.67 4.07
C LYS A 62 -11.65 -0.43 3.61
N ALA A 63 -11.45 0.04 2.38
CA ALA A 63 -10.12 0.37 1.88
C ALA A 63 -9.51 1.58 2.60
N GLU A 64 -10.30 2.60 2.94
CA GLU A 64 -9.86 3.77 3.72
C GLU A 64 -9.52 3.39 5.16
N ILE A 65 -10.32 2.54 5.78
CA ILE A 65 -10.06 2.01 7.13
C ILE A 65 -8.75 1.23 7.15
N ALA A 66 -8.57 0.27 6.24
CA ALA A 66 -7.35 -0.55 6.19
C ALA A 66 -6.08 0.29 5.95
N GLN A 67 -6.17 1.31 5.09
CA GLN A 67 -5.08 2.27 4.89
C GLN A 67 -4.76 3.03 6.17
N THR A 68 -5.79 3.53 6.86
CA THR A 68 -5.63 4.31 8.09
C THR A 68 -5.09 3.46 9.23
N GLU A 69 -5.56 2.23 9.37
CA GLU A 69 -5.09 1.28 10.38
C GLU A 69 -3.63 0.91 10.17
N SER A 70 -3.26 0.55 8.94
CA SER A 70 -1.86 0.28 8.63
C SER A 70 -0.96 1.49 8.82
N TRP A 71 -1.45 2.70 8.54
CA TRP A 71 -0.73 3.92 8.84
C TRP A 71 -0.52 4.11 10.35
N LYS A 72 -1.56 3.85 11.17
CA LYS A 72 -1.47 3.90 12.64
C LYS A 72 -0.50 2.84 13.19
N GLU A 73 -0.56 1.61 12.69
CA GLU A 73 0.35 0.53 13.05
C GLU A 73 1.80 0.88 12.70
N TYR A 74 2.02 1.46 11.52
CA TYR A 74 3.33 1.94 11.12
C TYR A 74 3.84 3.01 12.10
N CYS A 75 3.02 4.01 12.44
CA CYS A 75 3.41 5.05 13.39
C CYS A 75 3.74 4.51 14.79
N THR A 76 2.99 3.52 15.28
CA THR A 76 3.20 2.94 16.62
C THR A 76 4.39 1.96 16.68
N THR A 77 4.74 1.32 15.56
CA THR A 77 5.89 0.40 15.49
C THR A 77 7.23 1.16 15.50
N GLN A 78 7.25 2.45 15.13
CA GLN A 78 8.46 3.27 15.04
C GLN A 78 8.92 3.91 16.36
N ASP A 79 8.30 3.59 17.51
CA ASP A 79 8.54 4.26 18.81
C ASP A 79 9.95 4.06 19.43
N LYS A 80 10.88 3.43 18.70
CA LYS A 80 12.28 3.22 19.12
C LYS A 80 13.32 3.94 18.28
N GLU A 81 12.97 4.45 17.10
CA GLU A 81 13.81 5.37 16.33
C GLU A 81 12.99 6.63 16.01
N SER A 82 13.34 7.73 16.66
CA SER A 82 12.89 9.06 16.27
C SER A 82 13.20 9.29 14.79
N MET A 83 12.37 10.07 14.08
CA MET A 83 12.65 10.44 12.68
C MET A 83 14.06 11.05 12.52
N TRP A 84 14.55 11.66 13.60
CA TRP A 84 15.87 12.26 13.72
C TRP A 84 17.00 11.25 13.95
N ASP A 85 16.75 10.04 14.43
CA ASP A 85 17.80 9.06 14.73
C ASP A 85 18.54 8.60 13.47
N LYS A 86 17.84 8.49 12.34
CA LYS A 86 18.46 8.22 11.03
C LYS A 86 19.37 9.37 10.58
N VAL A 87 18.92 10.62 10.77
CA VAL A 87 19.71 11.82 10.46
C VAL A 87 20.95 11.88 11.37
N TYR A 88 20.77 11.65 12.67
CA TYR A 88 21.86 11.62 13.64
C TYR A 88 22.85 10.49 13.38
N ARG A 89 22.42 9.33 12.90
CA ARG A 89 23.30 8.22 12.53
C ARG A 89 24.23 8.60 11.36
N VAL A 90 23.72 9.31 10.37
CA VAL A 90 24.51 9.82 9.23
C VAL A 90 25.50 10.90 9.68
N ILE A 91 25.07 11.84 10.52
CA ILE A 91 25.94 12.90 11.06
C ILE A 91 27.03 12.31 11.95
N ARG A 92 26.70 11.33 12.81
CA ARG A 92 27.64 10.65 13.70
C ARG A 92 28.71 9.89 12.93
N ASN A 93 28.36 9.22 11.84
CA ASN A 93 29.29 8.43 11.05
C ASN A 93 30.33 9.28 10.31
N LYS A 94 30.05 10.57 10.05
CA LYS A 94 31.03 11.49 9.46
C LYS A 94 32.11 11.96 10.43
N LYS A 95 31.88 11.94 11.74
CA LYS A 95 32.85 12.41 12.75
C LYS A 95 34.00 11.44 13.06
N LYS A 96 33.97 10.22 12.52
CA LYS A 96 35.00 9.19 12.82
C LYS A 96 36.20 9.18 11.85
N VAL A 97 36.18 9.99 10.78
CA VAL A 97 37.20 9.90 9.71
C VAL A 97 38.28 10.99 9.79
N ASP A 98 38.18 11.97 10.70
CA ASP A 98 39.06 13.15 10.70
C ASP A 98 40.13 13.16 11.82
N CYS A 99 40.37 12.03 12.50
CA CYS A 99 41.42 11.94 13.54
C CYS A 99 42.38 10.78 13.30
N GLN A 100 42.99 10.72 12.11
CA GLN A 100 44.19 9.90 11.93
C GLN A 100 45.10 10.46 10.83
N THR A 101 45.67 11.64 11.03
CA THR A 101 47.01 12.02 10.53
C THR A 101 47.48 13.26 11.28
N HIS A 102 48.10 13.07 12.44
CA HIS A 102 49.09 14.01 12.96
C HIS A 102 50.19 13.21 13.64
N CYS A 103 51.20 12.88 12.84
CA CYS A 103 52.62 12.70 13.13
C CYS A 103 53.27 12.17 11.84
#